data_AF-A0A486XI13-F1
#
_entry.id   AF-A0A486XI13-F1
#
_cell.length_a   1.000
_cell.length_b   1.000
_cell.length_c   1.000
_cell.angle_alpha   90.00
_cell.angle_beta   90.00
_cell.angle_gamma   90.00
#
_symmetry.space_group_name_H-M   'P 1'
#
loop_
_entity.id
_entity.type
_entity.pdbx_description
1 polymer ?
#
loop_
_entity_poly.entity_id
_entity_poly.type
_entity_poly.pdbx_seq_one_letter_code
_entity_poly.pdbx_strand_id
1 'polypeptide(L)' 'MCPPIKNEHEYEATLEAIEQLLEAEPGTPEGEKFEELAKMIAEYDDVHHKLNE' A
#
# COMPACT_ATOMS: atom_id res chain seq x y z
N MET A 1 -8.67 -5.90 -11.81
CA MET A 1 -9.04 -6.04 -10.38
C MET A 1 -8.08 -7.02 -9.73
N CYS A 2 -6.94 -6.53 -9.22
CA CYS A 2 -6.09 -7.32 -8.34
C CYS A 2 -6.67 -7.23 -6.92
N PRO A 3 -6.78 -8.35 -6.19
CA PRO A 3 -7.39 -8.33 -4.87
C PRO A 3 -6.50 -7.57 -3.86
N PRO A 4 -7.09 -6.77 -2.96
CA PRO A 4 -6.36 -5.98 -1.98
C PRO A 4 -5.62 -6.89 -0.99
N ILE A 5 -4.59 -6.33 -0.34
CA ILE A 5 -3.86 -6.91 0.78
C ILE A 5 -4.81 -7.75 1.64
N LYS A 6 -4.53 -9.04 1.83
CA LYS A 6 -5.47 -9.96 2.50
C LYS A 6 -5.09 -10.31 3.94
N ASN A 7 -3.82 -10.09 4.30
CA ASN A 7 -3.25 -10.51 5.58
C ASN A 7 -2.15 -9.51 5.99
N GLU A 8 -1.83 -9.47 7.28
CA GLU A 8 -0.76 -8.62 7.84
C GLU A 8 0.59 -8.81 7.14
N HIS A 9 0.92 -10.02 6.70
CA HIS A 9 2.18 -10.27 5.98
C HIS A 9 2.25 -9.56 4.62
N GLU A 10 1.12 -9.47 3.90
CA GLU A 10 1.07 -8.68 2.65
C GLU A 10 1.05 -7.18 2.93
N TYR A 11 0.49 -6.78 4.07
CA TYR A 11 0.53 -5.40 4.53
C TYR A 11 1.96 -4.94 4.83
N GLU A 12 2.71 -5.73 5.61
CA GLU A 12 4.13 -5.48 5.91
C GLU A 12 5.00 -5.48 4.65
N ALA A 13 4.81 -6.46 3.76
CA ALA A 13 5.55 -6.50 2.49
C ALA A 13 5.23 -5.29 1.59
N THR A 14 3.98 -4.82 1.62
CA THR A 14 3.56 -3.63 0.89
C THR A 14 4.18 -2.37 1.49
N LEU A 15 4.23 -2.27 2.83
CA LEU A 15 4.90 -1.17 3.54
C LEU A 15 6.40 -1.12 3.20
N GLU A 16 7.09 -2.26 3.24
CA GLU A 16 8.52 -2.32 2.92
C GLU A 16 8.78 -1.91 1.45
N ALA A 17 7.92 -2.35 0.54
CA ALA A 17 7.99 -1.92 -0.86
C ALA A 17 7.76 -0.41 -1.00
N ILE A 18 6.82 0.17 -0.26
CA ILE A 18 6.57 1.62 -0.23
C ILE A 18 7.79 2.36 0.35
N GLU A 19 8.46 1.83 1.38
CA GLU A 19 9.69 2.42 1.93
C GLU A 19 10.84 2.41 0.92
N GLN A 20 10.96 1.35 0.12
CA GLN A 20 11.94 1.30 -0.97
C GLN A 20 11.60 2.27 -2.11
N LEU A 21 10.30 2.49 -2.35
CA LEU A 21 9.80 3.38 -3.40
C LEU A 21 9.64 4.84 -2.92
N LEU A 22 9.83 5.12 -1.63
CA LEU A 22 9.76 6.47 -1.05
C LEU A 22 10.87 7.38 -1.58
N GLU A 23 12.01 6.80 -1.99
CA GLU A 23 13.10 7.51 -2.65
C GLU A 23 12.89 7.66 -4.18
N ALA A 24 11.85 7.03 -4.74
CA ALA A 24 11.57 7.07 -6.17
C ALA A 24 10.96 8.41 -6.60
N GLU A 25 11.36 8.88 -7.78
CA GLU A 25 10.93 10.18 -8.29
C GLU A 25 9.46 10.11 -8.80
N PRO A 26 8.60 11.07 -8.46
CA PRO A 26 7.21 11.10 -8.93
C PRO A 26 7.14 11.19 -10.46
N GLY A 27 6.31 10.34 -11.07
CA GLY A 27 6.19 10.22 -12.53
C GLY A 27 7.06 9.12 -13.15
N THR A 28 7.81 8.38 -12.33
CA THR A 28 8.46 7.12 -12.74
C THR A 28 7.53 5.93 -12.50
N PRO A 29 7.76 4.78 -13.16
CA PRO A 29 7.00 3.55 -12.91
C PRO A 29 7.06 3.07 -11.46
N GLU A 30 8.08 3.50 -10.71
CA GLU A 30 8.21 3.26 -9.27
C GLU A 30 7.25 4.13 -8.45
N GLY A 31 7.10 5.40 -8.82
CA GLY A 31 6.09 6.30 -8.23
C GLY A 31 4.66 5.84 -8.50
N GLU A 32 4.35 5.38 -9.72
CA GLU A 32 3.01 4.82 -10.02
C GLU A 32 2.71 3.58 -9.16
N LYS A 33 3.72 2.73 -8.91
CA LYS A 33 3.59 1.60 -7.99
C LYS A 33 3.39 2.04 -6.56
N PHE A 34 4.10 3.07 -6.10
CA PHE A 34 3.91 3.63 -4.77
C PHE A 34 2.46 4.08 -4.56
N GLU A 35 1.88 4.81 -5.52
CA GLU A 35 0.49 5.28 -5.44
C GLU A 35 -0.51 4.12 -5.42
N GLU A 36 -0.28 3.06 -6.21
CA GLU A 36 -1.10 1.85 -6.19
C GLU A 36 -1.02 1.14 -4.83
N LEU A 37 0.18 0.89 -4.32
CA LEU A 37 0.42 0.20 -3.05
C LEU A 37 -0.14 1.00 -1.85
N ALA A 38 0.04 2.33 -1.85
CA ALA A 38 -0.50 3.21 -0.81
C ALA A 38 -2.05 3.16 -0.78
N LYS A 39 -2.69 3.09 -1.96
CA LYS A 39 -4.14 2.92 -2.04
C LYS A 39 -4.60 1.54 -1.51
N MET A 40 -3.83 0.48 -1.77
CA MET A 40 -4.14 -0.86 -1.24
C MET A 40 -4.08 -0.90 0.29
N ILE A 41 -3.08 -0.26 0.89
CA ILE A 41 -2.96 -0.09 2.35
C ILE A 41 -4.17 0.68 2.89
N ALA A 42 -4.56 1.79 2.26
CA ALA A 42 -5.70 2.58 2.70
C ALA A 42 -7.03 1.81 2.63
N GLU A 43 -7.25 1.00 1.59
CA GLU A 43 -8.43 0.11 1.52
C GLU A 43 -8.37 -1.01 2.56
N TYR A 44 -7.19 -1.58 2.81
CA TYR A 44 -7.00 -2.59 3.85
C TYR A 44 -7.28 -2.00 5.24
N ASP A 45 -6.75 -0.82 5.53
CA ASP A 45 -6.97 -0.10 6.79
C ASP A 45 -8.44 0.32 6.94
N ASP A 46 -9.12 0.75 5.88
CA ASP A 46 -10.56 1.05 5.93
C ASP A 46 -11.42 -0.20 6.20
N VAL A 47 -10.97 -1.39 5.82
CA VAL A 47 -11.69 -2.64 6.07
C VAL A 47 -11.34 -3.25 7.43
N HIS A 48 -10.05 -3.29 7.79
CA HIS A 48 -9.54 -3.93 8.99
C HIS A 48 -9.52 -3.01 10.21
N HIS A 49 -9.24 -1.73 9.99
CA HIS A 49 -9.12 -0.67 11.00
C HIS A 49 -10.34 0.26 10.99
N LYS A 50 -11.48 -0.21 10.46
CA LYS A 50 -12.75 0.52 10.48
C LYS A 50 -13.20 0.81 11.92
N LEU A 51 -12.81 1.98 12.40
CA LEU A 51 -13.33 2.73 13.55
C LEU A 51 -13.42 1.95 14.86
N ASN A 52 -12.31 1.93 15.60
CA ASN A 52 -12.39 2.21 17.04
C ASN A 52 -12.40 3.74 17.23
N GLU A 53 -13.53 4.39 16.97
CA GLU A 53 -13.87 5.72 17.55
C GLU A 53 -15.05 5.56 18.49
#